data_AF-A0A966IRW3-F1
#
_entry.id   AF-A0A966IRW3-F1
#
_cell.length_a   1.000
_cell.length_b   1.000
_cell.length_c   1.000
_cell.angle_alpha   90.00
_cell.angle_beta   90.00
_cell.angle_gamma   90.00
#
_symmetry.space_group_name_H-M   'P 1'
#
loop_
_entity.id
_entity.type
_entity.pdbx_description
1 polymer ?
#
loop_
_entity_poly.entity_id
_entity_poly.type
_entity_poly.pdbx_seq_one_letter_code
_entity_poly.pdbx_strand_id
1 'polypeptide(L)' 'MAQDHKDLKKSGLKATLPRLKILSLFEHSDAKHLSAEDVYKLLIKSGEDVGLATVYRVLTQFEQAGLLIRHHFESDKA' A
#
# COMPACT_ATOMS: atom_id res chain seq x y z
N MET A 1 -2.33 -13.68 -0.29
CA MET A 1 -3.56 -13.62 -1.12
C MET A 1 -4.84 -13.97 -0.36
N ALA A 2 -5.06 -15.23 0.07
CA ALA A 2 -6.32 -15.59 0.77
C ALA A 2 -6.46 -14.93 2.15
N GLN A 3 -5.33 -14.65 2.80
CA GLN A 3 -5.26 -13.94 4.08
C GLN A 3 -5.54 -12.45 3.90
N ASP A 4 -4.89 -11.82 2.93
CA ASP A 4 -5.03 -10.41 2.55
C ASP A 4 -6.50 -10.08 2.23
N HIS A 5 -7.20 -11.00 1.56
CA HIS A 5 -8.63 -10.86 1.28
C HIS A 5 -9.48 -10.88 2.56
N LYS A 6 -9.13 -11.67 3.57
CA LYS A 6 -9.82 -11.67 4.86
C LYS A 6 -9.55 -10.38 5.62
N ASP A 7 -8.32 -9.88 5.59
CA ASP A 7 -7.93 -8.70 6.35
C ASP A 7 -8.55 -7.42 5.76
N LEU A 8 -8.62 -7.31 4.42
CA LEU A 8 -9.39 -6.26 3.76
C LEU A 8 -10.88 -6.32 4.11
N LYS A 9 -11.47 -7.53 4.13
CA LYS A 9 -12.89 -7.67 4.47
C LYS A 9 -13.18 -7.28 5.92
N LYS A 10 -12.30 -7.65 6.85
CA LYS A 10 -12.40 -7.28 8.27
C LYS A 10 -12.26 -5.77 8.48
N SER A 11 -11.47 -5.10 7.64
CA SER A 11 -11.28 -3.64 7.71
C SER A 11 -12.35 -2.84 6.94
N GLY A 12 -13.40 -3.49 6.43
CA GLY A 12 -14.50 -2.85 5.71
C GLY A 12 -14.17 -2.47 4.25
N LEU A 13 -13.01 -2.89 3.74
CA LEU A 13 -12.57 -2.60 2.38
C LEU A 13 -12.89 -3.76 1.42
N LYS A 14 -13.51 -3.43 0.29
CA LYS A 14 -13.64 -4.39 -0.82
C LYS A 14 -12.26 -4.85 -1.29
N ALA A 15 -12.05 -6.16 -1.43
CA ALA A 15 -10.83 -6.74 -1.97
C ALA A 15 -10.74 -6.51 -3.50
N THR A 16 -10.18 -5.38 -3.90
CA THR A 16 -9.86 -5.08 -5.30
C THR A 16 -8.41 -5.45 -5.60
N LEU A 17 -8.08 -5.70 -6.87
CA LEU A 17 -6.72 -6.08 -7.26
C LEU A 17 -5.66 -5.05 -6.79
N PRO A 18 -5.84 -3.72 -6.96
CA PRO A 18 -4.85 -2.76 -6.46
C PRO A 18 -4.64 -2.81 -4.95
N ARG A 19 -5.71 -3.05 -4.17
CA ARG A 19 -5.61 -3.17 -2.70
C ARG A 19 -4.84 -4.43 -2.30
N LEU A 20 -5.16 -5.57 -2.91
CA LEU A 20 -4.47 -6.82 -2.63
C LEU A 20 -2.97 -6.72 -2.97
N LYS A 21 -2.64 -6.12 -4.12
CA LYS A 21 -1.25 -5.95 -4.56
C LYS A 21 -0.47 -5.02 -3.64
N ILE A 22 -1.05 -3.88 -3.27
CA ILE A 22 -0.41 -2.95 -2.33
C ILE A 22 -0.25 -3.59 -0.96
N LEU A 23 -1.27 -4.27 -0.43
CA LEU A 23 -1.17 -4.91 0.88
C LEU A 23 -0.10 -6.01 0.90
N SER A 24 -0.13 -6.90 -0.10
CA SER A 24 0.89 -7.94 -0.28
C SER A 24 2.30 -7.34 -0.42
N LEU A 25 2.44 -6.19 -1.07
CA LEU A 25 3.73 -5.50 -1.18
C LEU A 25 4.27 -5.09 0.19
N PHE A 26 3.46 -4.53 1.09
CA PHE A 26 3.92 -4.19 2.44
C PHE A 26 4.20 -5.41 3.31
N GLU A 27 3.44 -6.49 3.18
CA GLU A 27 3.66 -7.73 3.96
C GLU A 27 4.95 -8.47 3.59
N HIS A 28 5.40 -8.33 2.33
CA HIS A 28 6.56 -9.07 1.79
C HIS A 28 7.76 -8.17 1.47
N SER A 29 7.67 -6.86 1.76
CA SER A 29 8.81 -5.96 1.55
C SER A 29 9.80 -6.10 2.69
N ASP A 30 11.08 -6.22 2.35
CA ASP A 30 12.18 -6.11 3.32
C ASP A 30 12.36 -4.66 3.83
N ALA A 31 11.77 -3.67 3.15
CA ALA A 31 11.83 -2.28 3.55
C ALA A 31 10.84 -1.98 4.68
N LYS A 32 11.31 -1.30 5.73
CA LYS A 32 10.46 -0.91 6.88
C LYS A 32 9.41 0.15 6.54
N HIS A 33 9.70 1.04 5.59
CA HIS A 33 8.83 2.13 5.18
C HIS A 33 8.93 2.33 3.67
N LEU A 34 7.81 2.68 3.04
CA LEU A 34 7.74 2.95 1.61
C LEU A 34 6.94 4.23 1.38
N SER A 35 7.46 5.12 0.55
CA SER A 35 6.68 6.27 0.05
C SER A 35 5.63 5.82 -0.96
N ALA A 36 4.67 6.69 -1.28
CA ALA A 36 3.67 6.38 -2.32
C ALA A 36 4.33 6.19 -3.68
N GLU A 37 5.38 6.95 -3.95
CA GLU A 37 6.20 6.88 -5.15
C GLU A 37 6.99 5.57 -5.22
N ASP A 38 7.51 5.07 -4.10
CA ASP A 38 8.19 3.76 -4.06
C ASP A 38 7.22 2.63 -4.35
N VAL A 39 6.04 2.65 -3.71
CA VAL A 39 4.98 1.67 -3.96
C VAL A 39 4.59 1.68 -5.44
N TYR A 40 4.38 2.86 -6.02
CA TYR A 40 4.07 3.00 -7.45
C TYR A 40 5.17 2.43 -8.35
N LYS A 41 6.44 2.76 -8.09
CA LYS A 41 7.57 2.24 -8.88
C LYS A 41 7.68 0.72 -8.80
N LEU A 42 7.48 0.14 -7.61
CA LEU A 42 7.51 -1.31 -7.41
C LEU A 42 6.37 -2.01 -8.15
N LEU A 43 5.16 -1.45 -8.13
CA LEU A 43 4.01 -1.99 -8.87
C LEU A 43 4.25 -1.99 -10.39
N ILE A 44 4.74 -0.87 -10.94
CA ILE A 44 5.10 -0.78 -12.36
C ILE A 44 6.21 -1.78 -12.72
N LYS A 45 7.22 -1.94 -11.86
CA LYS A 45 8.29 -2.93 -12.04
C LYS A 45 7.77 -4.37 -12.06
N SER A 46 6.71 -4.65 -11.31
CA SER A 46 6.00 -5.95 -11.35
C SER A 46 4.99 -6.11 -12.51
N GLY A 47 4.88 -5.12 -13.40
CA GLY A 47 3.96 -5.15 -14.54
C GLY A 47 2.50 -4.86 -14.21
N GLU A 48 2.23 -4.27 -13.04
CA GLU A 48 0.86 -3.93 -12.62
C GLU A 48 0.42 -2.59 -13.25
N ASP A 49 -0.77 -2.57 -13.82
CA ASP A 49 -1.38 -1.35 -14.37
C ASP A 49 -2.17 -0.61 -13.27
N VAL A 50 -1.44 0.15 -12.47
CA VAL A 50 -2.01 0.96 -11.37
C VAL A 50 -1.43 2.36 -11.41
N GLY A 51 -2.28 3.37 -11.64
CA GLY A 51 -1.86 4.78 -11.61
C GLY A 51 -1.51 5.29 -10.21
N LEU A 52 -0.60 6.27 -10.14
CA LEU A 52 -0.12 6.88 -8.89
C LEU A 52 -1.26 7.42 -8.01
N ALA A 53 -2.27 8.08 -8.59
CA ALA A 53 -3.43 8.56 -7.83
C ALA A 53 -4.20 7.43 -7.13
N THR A 54 -4.28 6.25 -7.75
CA THR A 54 -4.88 5.07 -7.12
C THR A 54 -4.04 4.58 -5.96
N VAL A 55 -2.70 4.63 -6.07
CA VAL A 55 -1.79 4.29 -4.97
C VAL A 55 -2.05 5.19 -3.77
N TYR A 56 -2.01 6.52 -3.91
CA TYR A 56 -2.29 7.45 -2.81
C TYR A 56 -3.65 7.22 -2.15
N ARG A 57 -4.71 7.00 -2.95
CA ARG A 57 -6.05 6.73 -2.44
C ARG A 57 -6.08 5.44 -1.64
N VAL A 58 -5.46 4.36 -2.13
CA VAL A 58 -5.41 3.09 -1.41
C VAL A 58 -4.60 3.21 -0.12
N LEU A 59 -3.43 3.86 -0.15
CA LEU A 59 -2.62 4.07 1.06
C LEU A 59 -3.37 4.88 2.12
N THR A 60 -4.09 5.92 1.71
CA THR A 60 -4.94 6.71 2.63
C THR A 60 -6.07 5.85 3.20
N GLN A 61 -6.71 5.00 2.39
CA GLN A 61 -7.75 4.10 2.88
C GLN A 61 -7.20 3.03 3.82
N PHE A 62 -5.99 2.54 3.59
CA PHE A 62 -5.34 1.58 4.47
C PHE A 62 -4.97 2.19 5.82
N GLU A 63 -4.49 3.42 5.82
CA GLU A 63 -4.23 4.17 7.05
C GLU A 63 -5.53 4.38 7.85
N GLN A 64 -6.60 4.87 7.21
CA GLN A 64 -7.91 5.04 7.84
C GLN A 64 -8.50 3.72 8.37
N ALA A 65 -8.23 2.61 7.69
CA ALA A 65 -8.71 1.28 8.07
C ALA A 65 -7.79 0.57 9.09
N GLY A 66 -6.71 1.23 9.55
CA GLY A 66 -5.76 0.67 10.51
C GLY A 66 -4.88 -0.45 9.95
N LEU A 67 -4.82 -0.62 8.63
CA LEU A 67 -3.98 -1.62 7.96
C LEU A 67 -2.53 -1.14 7.75
N LEU A 68 -2.32 0.17 7.70
CA LEU A 68 -1.00 0.79 7.60
C LEU A 68 -0.90 1.96 8.59
N ILE A 69 0.32 2.32 8.94
CA ILE A 69 0.62 3.50 9.75
C ILE A 69 1.34 4.50 8.85
N ARG A 70 0.85 5.74 8.83
CA ARG A 70 1.55 6.84 8.14
C ARG A 70 2.55 7.48 9.09
N HIS A 71 3.81 7.51 8.65
CA HIS A 71 4.85 8.29 9.30
C HIS A 71 5.22 9.48 8.41
N HIS A 72 5.34 10.66 9.03
CA HIS A 72 5.96 11.82 8.41
C HIS A 72 7.41 11.87 8.89
N PHE A 73 8.34 11.58 7.98
CA PHE A 73 9.76 11.82 8.21
C PHE A 73 10.04 13.24 7.76
N GLU A 74 10.56 14.08 8.65
CA GLU A 74 11.10 15.37 8.23
C GLU A 74 12.31 15.08 7.33
N SER A 75 12.35 15.69 6.15
CA SER A 75 13.59 15.69 5.36
C SER A 75 14.62 16.46 6.16
N ASP A 76 15.47 15.73 6.87
CA ASP A 76 16.63 16.28 7.56
C ASP A 76 17.44 17.05 6.51
N LYS A 77 17.34 18.38 6.54
CA LYS A 77 18.24 19.26 5.79
C LYS A 77 19.58 19.17 6.50
N ALA A 78 20.40 18.23 6.07
CA ALA A 78 21.85 18.29 6.25
C ALA A 78 22.49 19.03 5.08
#